data_AF-A0A352AIG5-F1
#
_entry.id   AF-A0A352AIG5-F1
#
_cell.length_a   1.000
_cell.length_b   1.000
_cell.length_c   1.000
_cell.angle_alpha   90.00
_cell.angle_beta   90.00
_cell.angle_gamma   90.00
#
_symmetry.space_group_name_H-M   'P 1'
#
loop_
_entity.id
_entity.type
_entity.pdbx_description
1 polymer ?
#
loop_
_entity_poly.entity_id
_entity_poly.type
_entity_poly.pdbx_seq_one_letter_code
_entity_poly.pdbx_strand_id
1 'polypeptide(L)'
;MTQVKHPADPTPPTLEGKLALLRKLRDELGSGDTIRRLFFGDLEPIALQPGGAGTVVHLYNKANDVTIAYCVSYDVFLAARPGRVTAFDPAEIK
;
A
#
# COMPACT_ATOMS: atom_id res chain seq x y z
N MET A 1 23.58 -32.62 6.52
CA MET A 1 22.88 -32.60 5.21
C MET A 1 22.63 -31.14 4.86
N THR A 2 23.50 -30.55 4.05
CA THR A 2 23.43 -29.13 3.69
C THR A 2 22.44 -29.00 2.54
N GLN A 3 21.25 -28.47 2.81
CA GLN A 3 20.26 -28.26 1.75
C GLN A 3 20.72 -27.09 0.86
N VAL A 4 20.95 -27.39 -0.41
CA VAL A 4 21.29 -26.43 -1.45
C VAL A 4 20.00 -25.68 -1.82
N LYS A 5 19.95 -24.37 -1.57
CA LYS A 5 18.83 -23.51 -2.00
C LYS A 5 18.76 -23.50 -3.53
N HIS A 6 17.62 -23.91 -4.09
CA HIS A 6 17.28 -23.72 -5.51
C HIS A 6 17.21 -22.21 -5.84
N PRO A 7 17.76 -21.73 -6.97
CA PRO A 7 17.88 -20.31 -7.29
C PRO A 7 16.61 -19.61 -7.83
N ALA A 8 15.40 -20.11 -7.55
CA ALA A 8 14.17 -19.50 -8.10
C ALA A 8 12.91 -19.67 -7.24
N ASP A 9 13.05 -19.62 -5.91
CA ASP A 9 11.90 -19.40 -5.04
C ASP A 9 11.82 -17.89 -4.76
N PRO A 10 10.90 -17.12 -5.38
CA PRO A 10 10.75 -15.71 -5.09
C PRO A 10 10.27 -15.60 -3.64
N THR A 11 11.20 -15.34 -2.73
CA THR A 11 10.86 -15.01 -1.35
C THR A 11 9.84 -13.88 -1.39
N PRO A 12 8.68 -14.00 -0.72
CA PRO A 12 7.69 -12.95 -0.69
C PRO A 12 8.35 -11.63 -0.28
N PRO A 13 8.07 -10.51 -0.95
CA PRO A 13 8.72 -9.25 -0.64
C PRO A 13 8.45 -8.86 0.81
N THR A 14 9.50 -8.43 1.53
CA THR A 14 9.38 -7.87 2.88
C THR A 14 8.46 -6.64 2.85
N LEU A 15 7.87 -6.26 3.99
CA LEU A 15 7.05 -5.04 4.08
C LEU A 15 7.78 -3.82 3.50
N GLU A 16 9.05 -3.62 3.87
CA GLU A 16 9.87 -2.53 3.33
C GLU A 16 10.01 -2.61 1.81
N GLY A 17 10.19 -3.80 1.24
CA GLY A 17 10.23 -4.02 -0.20
C GLY A 17 8.90 -3.66 -0.87
N LYS A 18 7.76 -4.07 -0.28
CA LYS A 18 6.42 -3.71 -0.76
C LYS A 18 6.22 -2.19 -0.76
N LEU A 19 6.59 -1.52 0.33
CA LEU A 19 6.45 -0.07 0.46
C LEU A 19 7.41 0.68 -0.48
N ALA A 20 8.62 0.16 -0.70
CA ALA A 20 9.55 0.73 -1.66
C ALA A 20 9.01 0.67 -3.09
N LEU A 21 8.34 -0.42 -3.47
CA LEU A 21 7.66 -0.52 -4.77
C LEU A 21 6.51 0.47 -4.89
N LEU A 22 5.64 0.58 -3.88
CA LEU A 22 4.54 1.55 -3.88
C LEU A 22 5.04 3.00 -3.96
N ARG A 23 6.09 3.35 -3.20
CA ARG A 23 6.69 4.69 -3.24
C ARG A 23 7.21 5.09 -4.62
N LYS A 24 7.67 4.13 -5.44
CA LYS A 24 8.09 4.38 -6.83
C LYS A 24 6.91 4.65 -7.76
N LEU A 25 5.71 4.19 -7.40
CA LEU A 25 4.48 4.34 -8.17
C LEU A 25 3.55 5.40 -7.55
N ARG A 26 4.09 6.25 -6.66
CA ARG A 26 3.32 7.34 -6.06
C ARG A 26 2.79 8.24 -7.17
N ASP A 27 1.51 8.60 -7.05
CA ASP A 27 0.82 9.48 -8.00
C ASP A 27 0.61 8.89 -9.41
N GLU A 28 1.06 7.65 -9.66
CA GLU A 28 0.88 6.96 -10.94
C GLU A 28 -0.52 6.33 -11.04
N LEU A 29 -1.19 6.58 -12.17
CA LEU A 29 -2.48 5.99 -12.49
C LEU A 29 -2.39 4.46 -12.55
N GLY A 30 -3.34 3.78 -11.91
CA GLY A 30 -3.37 2.31 -11.89
C GLY A 30 -2.50 1.66 -10.82
N SER A 31 -1.82 2.44 -9.97
CA SER A 31 -1.01 1.92 -8.86
C SER A 31 -1.85 1.22 -7.78
N GLY A 32 -3.18 1.40 -7.78
CA GLY A 32 -4.11 0.61 -6.99
C GLY A 32 -4.05 -0.90 -7.27
N ASP A 33 -3.81 -1.33 -8.51
CA ASP A 33 -3.57 -2.76 -8.80
C ASP A 33 -2.34 -3.29 -8.03
N THR A 34 -1.27 -2.49 -7.94
CA THR A 34 -0.07 -2.90 -7.20
C THR A 34 -0.35 -3.02 -5.70
N ILE A 35 -1.15 -2.12 -5.11
CA ILE A 35 -1.61 -2.24 -3.72
C ILE A 35 -2.31 -3.60 -3.51
N ARG A 36 -3.26 -3.93 -4.39
CA ARG A 36 -4.05 -5.18 -4.29
C ARG A 36 -3.21 -6.43 -4.47
N ARG A 37 -2.16 -6.40 -5.31
CA ARG A 37 -1.22 -7.53 -5.47
C ARG A 37 -0.30 -7.73 -4.28
N LEU A 38 0.22 -6.65 -3.69
CA LEU A 38 1.18 -6.72 -2.58
C LEU A 38 0.52 -7.04 -1.22
N PHE A 39 -0.76 -6.69 -1.06
CA PHE A 39 -1.53 -6.81 0.20
C PHE A 39 -2.84 -7.59 0.02
N PHE A 40 -2.88 -8.52 -0.95
CA PHE A 40 -4.09 -9.28 -1.30
C PHE A 40 -4.75 -9.94 -0.08
N GLY A 41 -6.07 -9.77 0.04
CA GLY A 41 -6.90 -10.44 1.04
C GLY A 41 -6.86 -9.85 2.46
N ASP A 42 -6.04 -8.84 2.71
CA ASP A 42 -5.80 -8.31 4.06
C ASP A 42 -5.90 -6.76 4.10
N LEU A 43 -6.73 -6.15 3.25
CA LEU A 43 -6.96 -4.70 3.26
C LEU A 43 -8.36 -4.40 3.82
N GLU A 44 -8.40 -3.68 4.94
CA GLU A 44 -9.62 -3.22 5.60
C GLU A 44 -9.77 -1.71 5.38
N PRO A 45 -10.86 -1.22 4.76
CA PRO A 45 -11.13 0.22 4.71
C PRO A 45 -11.51 0.72 6.11
N ILE A 46 -10.76 1.67 6.66
CA ILE A 46 -10.93 2.16 8.03
C ILE A 46 -11.33 3.63 8.13
N ALA A 47 -11.11 4.42 7.08
CA ALA A 47 -11.48 5.82 7.03
C ALA A 47 -11.58 6.34 5.58
N LEU A 48 -12.24 7.49 5.44
CA LEU A 48 -12.34 8.26 4.21
C LEU A 48 -11.88 9.69 4.48
N GLN A 49 -11.19 10.29 3.53
CA GLN A 49 -10.75 11.68 3.60
C GLN A 49 -10.79 12.32 2.21
N PRO A 50 -11.18 13.60 2.07
CA PRO A 50 -10.93 14.34 0.84
C PRO A 50 -9.42 14.48 0.61
N GLY A 51 -8.97 14.19 -0.61
CA GLY A 51 -7.55 14.24 -0.97
C GLY A 51 -7.33 13.87 -2.44
N GLY A 52 -6.21 14.30 -3.00
CA GLY A 52 -5.95 14.23 -4.43
C GLY A 52 -7.00 15.03 -5.20
N ALA A 53 -7.43 14.48 -6.33
CA ALA A 53 -8.55 15.00 -7.11
C ALA A 53 -9.91 14.34 -6.75
N GLY A 54 -10.06 13.75 -5.56
CA GLY A 54 -11.31 13.10 -5.15
C GLY A 54 -11.35 12.59 -3.71
N THR A 55 -11.76 11.33 -3.54
CA THR A 55 -11.86 10.65 -2.24
C THR A 55 -10.67 9.71 -2.05
N VAL A 56 -10.04 9.80 -0.88
CA VAL A 56 -8.98 8.90 -0.43
C VAL A 56 -9.56 7.94 0.60
N VAL A 57 -9.36 6.64 0.38
CA VAL A 57 -9.67 5.57 1.34
C VAL A 57 -8.39 5.19 2.07
N HIS A 58 -8.47 5.08 3.39
CA HIS A 58 -7.40 4.55 4.21
C HIS A 58 -7.60 3.05 4.36
N LEU A 59 -6.72 2.26 3.76
CA LEU A 59 -6.75 0.80 3.77
C LEU A 59 -5.72 0.29 4.78
N TYR A 60 -6.21 -0.24 5.90
CA TYR A 60 -5.37 -0.85 6.92
C TYR A 60 -5.08 -2.30 6.56
N ASN A 61 -3.81 -2.67 6.64
CA ASN A 61 -3.34 -4.04 6.52
C ASN A 61 -2.87 -4.55 7.87
N LYS A 62 -3.62 -5.53 8.42
CA LYS A 62 -3.38 -6.05 9.77
C LYS A 62 -2.14 -6.93 9.84
N ALA A 63 -1.84 -7.69 8.79
CA ALA A 63 -0.69 -8.58 8.74
C ALA A 63 0.65 -7.85 8.79
N ASN A 64 0.71 -6.61 8.27
CA ASN A 64 1.92 -5.80 8.21
C ASN A 64 1.87 -4.55 9.09
N ASP A 65 0.77 -4.34 9.84
CA ASP A 65 0.52 -3.15 10.66
C ASP A 65 0.84 -1.84 9.90
N VAL A 66 0.17 -1.66 8.76
CA VAL A 66 0.38 -0.49 7.89
C VAL A 66 -0.94 -0.01 7.34
N THR A 67 -1.10 1.32 7.22
CA THR A 67 -2.23 1.93 6.53
C THR A 67 -1.77 2.59 5.23
N ILE A 68 -2.52 2.34 4.16
CA ILE A 68 -2.27 2.87 2.82
C ILE A 68 -3.35 3.90 2.49
N ALA A 69 -2.95 5.10 2.07
CA ALA A 69 -3.83 6.11 1.52
C ALA A 69 -3.96 5.90 0.01
N TYR A 70 -5.18 5.58 -0.43
CA TYR A 70 -5.51 5.21 -1.81
C TYR A 70 -6.61 6.12 -2.37
N CYS A 71 -6.32 6.84 -3.46
CA CYS A 71 -7.33 7.64 -4.16
C CYS A 71 -8.15 6.74 -5.08
N VAL A 72 -9.45 6.63 -4.79
CA VAL A 72 -10.34 5.71 -5.51
C VAL A 72 -10.65 6.20 -6.92
N SER A 73 -10.79 7.51 -7.09
CA SER A 73 -11.21 8.15 -8.34
C SER A 73 -10.23 7.94 -9.49
N TYR A 74 -8.94 7.78 -9.17
CA TYR A 74 -7.87 7.68 -10.16
C TYR A 74 -7.06 6.37 -10.05
N ASP A 75 -7.45 5.49 -9.13
CA ASP A 75 -6.73 4.25 -8.79
C ASP A 75 -5.24 4.51 -8.45
N VAL A 76 -5.00 5.44 -7.52
CA VAL A 76 -3.66 5.95 -7.20
C VAL A 76 -3.25 5.67 -5.74
N PHE A 77 -2.01 5.21 -5.55
CA PHE A 77 -1.31 5.21 -4.27
C PHE A 77 -0.75 6.60 -3.95
N LEU A 78 -1.07 7.13 -2.77
CA LEU A 78 -0.61 8.46 -2.33
C LEU A 78 0.43 8.39 -1.21
N ALA A 79 0.18 7.55 -0.21
CA ALA A 79 1.02 7.43 0.98
C ALA A 79 0.82 6.10 1.72
N ALA A 80 1.76 5.77 2.61
CA ALA A 80 1.62 4.69 3.58
C ALA A 80 2.28 5.06 4.91
N ARG A 81 1.66 4.67 6.01
CA ARG A 81 2.13 4.90 7.38
C ARG A 81 2.03 3.62 8.21
N PRO A 82 2.99 3.33 9.10
CA PRO A 82 2.85 2.22 10.04
C PRO A 82 1.67 2.45 10.99
N GLY A 83 1.07 1.36 11.47
CA GLY A 83 -0.07 1.37 12.36
C GLY A 83 -1.43 1.54 11.66
N ARG A 84 -2.48 1.53 12.48
CA ARG A 84 -3.87 1.83 12.09
C ARG A 84 -4.10 3.34 12.11
N VAL A 85 -4.06 3.98 10.95
CA VAL A 85 -4.09 5.45 10.78
C VAL A 85 -5.40 5.88 10.13
N THR A 86 -6.22 6.66 10.84
CA THR A 86 -7.54 7.10 10.32
C THR A 86 -7.50 8.46 9.64
N ALA A 87 -6.41 9.22 9.75
CA ALA A 87 -6.24 10.52 9.10
C ALA A 87 -4.80 10.69 8.62
N PHE A 88 -4.64 11.24 7.42
CA PHE A 88 -3.34 11.64 6.87
C PHE A 88 -3.28 13.16 6.77
N ASP A 89 -2.06 13.72 6.82
CA ASP A 89 -1.90 15.14 6.55
C ASP A 89 -2.37 15.45 5.12
N PRO A 90 -3.21 16.49 4.89
CA PRO A 90 -3.70 16.83 3.57
C PRO A 90 -2.59 17.05 2.53
N ALA A 91 -1.40 17.50 2.93
CA ALA A 91 -0.28 17.70 2.02
C ALA A 91 0.37 16.39 1.58
N GLU A 92 0.23 15.30 2.34
CA GLU A 92 0.74 13.97 1.98
C GLU A 92 -0.12 13.28 0.92
N ILE A 93 -1.43 13.56 0.95
CA ILE A 93 -2.44 12.93 0.10
C ILE A 93 -3.00 13.88 -0.96
N LYS A 94 -2.23 14.89 -1.38
CA LYS A 94 -2.61 15.84 -2.42
C LYS A 94 -2.32 15.32 -3.82
#